data_AF-A0A937VJR5-F1
#
_entry.id   AF-A0A937VJR5-F1
#
_cell.length_a   1.000
_cell.length_b   1.000
_cell.length_c   1.000
_cell.angle_alpha   90.00
_cell.angle_beta   90.00
_cell.angle_gamma   90.00
#
_symmetry.space_group_name_H-M   'P 1'
#
loop_
_entity.id
_entity.type
_entity.pdbx_description
1 polymer ?
#
loop_
_entity_poly.entity_id
_entity_poly.type
_entity_poly.pdbx_seq_one_letter_code
_entity_poly.pdbx_strand_id
1 'polypeptide(L)'
;GVMHRKKPVYQAFLSQFPPSESSLIRKLAYDAVYLKHLRASNIPGVLDVQLHEATGSYGLMVIQLKKVHPSQPWQALHSAVALDPTIGKMIVAVDEDIDPNDADAVNWAIAFRARPHLDTHIVTGKASILDPSSAPPEAHVDEQRFPPPVGTSSILFDATRKWDYPPTSLPRKEFMDKALARWEAEGLPALSLKKPWYGYELGYWDDDARRDAEAAVKGGYLETGARLQQLREPVPASGFKDTEETGDETRKGELDG
;
A
#
# COMPACT_ATOMS: atom_id res chain seq x y z
N GLY A 1 45.38 18.68 -17.90
CA GLY A 1 44.71 19.99 -18.05
C GLY A 1 43.22 19.78 -18.20
N VAL A 2 42.41 20.77 -17.84
CA VAL A 2 40.94 20.72 -18.00
C VAL A 2 40.57 21.30 -19.36
N MET A 3 39.74 20.59 -20.15
CA MET A 3 39.25 21.05 -21.45
C MET A 3 37.76 21.38 -21.36
N HIS A 4 37.34 22.50 -21.95
CA HIS A 4 35.94 22.91 -21.98
C HIS A 4 35.63 23.75 -23.25
N ARG A 5 34.34 23.90 -23.57
CA ARG A 5 33.86 24.77 -24.65
C ARG A 5 34.18 26.26 -24.39
N LYS A 6 34.23 27.07 -25.45
CA LYS A 6 34.53 28.54 -25.38
C LYS A 6 33.60 29.32 -24.43
N LYS A 7 32.32 28.94 -24.34
CA LYS A 7 31.33 29.50 -23.40
C LYS A 7 30.74 28.36 -22.56
N PRO A 8 31.43 27.93 -21.47
CA PRO A 8 30.97 26.82 -20.67
C PRO A 8 29.70 27.20 -19.89
N VAL A 9 28.77 26.25 -19.75
CA VAL A 9 27.76 26.27 -18.69
C VAL A 9 28.21 25.20 -17.72
N TYR A 10 28.36 25.59 -16.46
CA TYR A 10 28.70 24.68 -15.38
C TYR A 10 27.40 24.16 -14.78
N GLN A 11 27.09 22.89 -15.05
CA GLN A 11 25.96 22.21 -14.45
C GLN A 11 26.40 21.60 -13.12
N ALA A 12 25.73 22.00 -12.04
CA ALA A 12 25.95 21.46 -10.71
C ALA A 12 24.63 20.91 -10.16
N PHE A 13 24.71 19.93 -9.28
CA PHE A 13 23.57 19.39 -8.55
C PHE A 13 23.75 19.71 -7.07
N LEU A 14 22.70 20.19 -6.43
CA LEU A 14 22.67 20.40 -4.99
C LEU A 14 21.85 19.27 -4.36
N SER A 15 22.53 18.27 -3.81
CA SER A 15 21.85 17.19 -3.08
C SER A 15 21.42 17.70 -1.71
N GLN A 16 20.12 17.62 -1.42
CA GLN A 16 19.52 18.07 -0.17
C GLN A 16 18.55 17.00 0.37
N PHE A 17 17.86 17.34 1.46
CA PHE A 17 16.72 16.57 1.95
C PHE A 17 15.66 16.42 0.83
N PRO A 18 15.11 15.22 0.59
CA PRO A 18 14.09 15.03 -0.44
C PRO A 18 12.82 15.87 -0.14
N PRO A 19 12.13 16.40 -1.16
CA PRO A 19 12.39 16.29 -2.59
C PRO A 19 13.52 17.22 -3.07
N SER A 20 14.25 16.77 -4.09
CA SER A 20 15.41 17.45 -4.66
C SER A 20 15.69 16.94 -6.08
N GLU A 21 16.49 17.67 -6.87
CA GLU A 21 16.87 17.22 -8.22
C GLU A 21 17.49 15.82 -8.23
N SER A 22 18.33 15.51 -7.24
CA SER A 22 19.02 14.22 -7.15
C SER A 22 18.06 13.08 -6.79
N SER A 23 17.08 13.31 -5.91
CA SER A 23 16.06 12.31 -5.58
C SER A 23 15.11 12.08 -6.75
N LEU A 24 14.67 13.13 -7.44
CA LEU A 24 13.80 13.01 -8.60
C LEU A 24 14.46 12.22 -9.76
N ILE A 25 15.73 12.52 -10.09
CA ILE A 25 16.47 11.79 -11.13
C ILE A 25 16.62 10.32 -10.74
N ARG A 26 16.94 10.05 -9.46
CA ARG A 26 17.08 8.69 -8.94
C ARG A 26 15.77 7.91 -9.01
N LYS A 27 14.67 8.54 -8.59
CA LYS A 27 13.32 7.98 -8.65
C LYS A 27 12.99 7.54 -10.07
N LEU A 28 13.10 8.45 -11.03
CA LEU A 28 12.79 8.18 -12.43
C LEU A 28 13.59 6.99 -12.99
N ALA A 29 14.86 6.88 -12.62
CA ALA A 29 15.71 5.77 -13.04
C ALA A 29 15.29 4.44 -12.40
N TYR A 30 15.13 4.38 -11.07
CA TYR A 30 14.81 3.13 -10.38
C TYR A 30 13.38 2.66 -10.64
N ASP A 31 12.40 3.55 -10.72
CA ASP A 31 11.01 3.20 -11.06
C ASP A 31 10.98 2.38 -12.37
N ALA A 32 11.68 2.88 -13.40
CA ALA A 32 11.77 2.23 -14.70
C ALA A 32 12.55 0.90 -14.66
N VAL A 33 13.66 0.84 -13.92
CA VAL A 33 14.47 -0.38 -13.77
C VAL A 33 13.67 -1.49 -13.10
N TYR A 34 13.00 -1.19 -11.98
CA TYR A 34 12.23 -2.18 -11.23
C TYR A 34 10.97 -2.62 -11.98
N LEU A 35 10.25 -1.70 -12.61
CA LEU A 35 9.10 -2.06 -13.43
C LEU A 35 9.48 -3.00 -14.56
N LYS A 36 10.61 -2.73 -15.23
CA LYS A 36 11.14 -3.60 -16.29
C LYS A 36 11.55 -4.97 -15.75
N HIS A 37 12.25 -5.01 -14.62
CA HIS A 37 12.71 -6.25 -13.98
C HIS A 37 11.53 -7.15 -13.58
N LEU A 38 10.52 -6.61 -12.91
CA LEU A 38 9.37 -7.38 -12.46
C LEU A 38 8.55 -7.92 -13.65
N ARG A 39 8.37 -7.13 -14.71
CA ARG A 39 7.73 -7.60 -15.95
C ARG A 39 8.55 -8.69 -16.65
N ALA A 40 9.88 -8.61 -16.60
CA ALA A 40 10.76 -9.65 -17.16
C ALA A 40 10.80 -10.92 -16.31
N SER A 41 10.46 -10.84 -15.01
CA SER A 41 10.42 -11.97 -14.07
C SER A 41 9.20 -12.88 -14.23
N ASN A 42 8.42 -12.73 -15.31
CA ASN A 42 7.20 -13.49 -15.59
C ASN A 42 6.16 -13.40 -14.46
N ILE A 43 5.98 -12.20 -13.90
CA ILE A 43 4.97 -11.90 -12.88
C ILE A 43 3.83 -11.14 -13.59
N PRO A 44 2.85 -11.85 -14.19
CA PRO A 44 1.77 -11.19 -14.89
C PRO A 44 0.94 -10.39 -13.89
N GLY A 45 0.55 -9.17 -14.27
CA GLY A 45 -0.28 -8.30 -13.44
C GLY A 45 0.44 -7.11 -12.82
N VAL A 46 1.78 -7.03 -12.87
CA VAL A 46 2.51 -5.82 -12.41
C VAL A 46 2.19 -4.64 -13.33
N LEU A 47 1.49 -3.66 -12.78
CA LEU A 47 1.03 -2.47 -13.50
C LEU A 47 2.08 -1.37 -13.43
N ASP A 48 2.59 -1.09 -12.24
CA ASP A 48 3.51 0.02 -11.99
C ASP A 48 4.42 -0.24 -10.78
N VAL A 49 5.55 0.47 -10.71
CA VAL A 49 6.46 0.47 -9.56
C VAL A 49 6.88 1.90 -9.27
N GLN A 50 6.75 2.31 -8.02
CA GLN A 50 7.12 3.65 -7.58
C GLN A 50 7.96 3.60 -6.31
N LEU A 51 9.14 4.21 -6.36
CA LEU A 51 9.94 4.52 -5.19
C LEU A 51 9.54 5.90 -4.68
N HIS A 52 9.20 6.01 -3.40
CA HIS A 52 8.71 7.27 -2.82
C HIS A 52 9.87 8.26 -2.66
N GLU A 53 9.75 9.43 -3.29
CA GLU A 53 10.83 10.42 -3.32
C GLU A 53 11.22 10.87 -1.91
N ALA A 54 10.23 11.11 -1.05
CA ALA A 54 10.40 11.49 0.35
C ALA A 54 11.28 10.52 1.16
N THR A 55 11.42 9.27 0.69
CA THR A 55 12.28 8.24 1.31
C THR A 55 13.64 8.10 0.64
N GLY A 56 14.11 9.17 0.00
CA GLY A 56 15.39 9.20 -0.73
C GLY A 56 15.33 8.51 -2.10
N SER A 57 14.16 8.06 -2.55
CA SER A 57 13.98 7.29 -3.80
C SER A 57 14.72 5.95 -3.82
N TYR A 58 14.89 5.35 -2.63
CA TYR A 58 15.41 3.99 -2.45
C TYR A 58 14.84 3.29 -1.22
N GLY A 59 14.34 4.03 -0.20
CA GLY A 59 13.90 3.47 1.06
C GLY A 59 12.58 2.69 0.97
N LEU A 60 11.52 3.32 0.42
CA LEU A 60 10.20 2.73 0.25
C LEU A 60 9.89 2.52 -1.23
N MET A 61 9.55 1.29 -1.58
CA MET A 61 9.10 0.87 -2.90
C MET A 61 7.67 0.36 -2.83
N VAL A 62 6.85 0.76 -3.80
CA VAL A 62 5.46 0.32 -3.94
C VAL A 62 5.29 -0.34 -5.30
N ILE A 63 4.78 -1.57 -5.31
CA ILE A 63 4.51 -2.37 -6.50
C ILE A 63 2.99 -2.44 -6.65
N GLN A 64 2.46 -1.82 -7.70
CA GLN A 64 1.05 -1.90 -8.04
C GLN A 64 0.81 -3.10 -8.94
N LEU A 65 -0.18 -3.93 -8.58
CA LEU A 65 -0.46 -5.15 -9.31
C LEU A 65 -1.96 -5.48 -9.38
N LYS A 66 -2.40 -5.87 -10.57
CA LYS A 66 -3.70 -6.50 -10.79
C LYS A 66 -3.60 -7.97 -10.43
N LYS A 67 -4.00 -8.31 -9.21
CA LYS A 67 -3.84 -9.65 -8.67
C LYS A 67 -4.80 -10.64 -9.32
N VAL A 68 -4.25 -11.70 -9.91
CA VAL A 68 -5.01 -12.85 -10.43
C VAL A 68 -4.88 -14.05 -9.49
N HIS A 69 -3.76 -14.18 -8.77
CA HIS A 69 -3.51 -15.27 -7.84
C HIS A 69 -2.83 -14.78 -6.54
N PRO A 70 -3.17 -15.34 -5.36
CA PRO A 70 -2.58 -14.93 -4.07
C PRO A 70 -1.06 -15.02 -3.97
N SER A 71 -0.40 -15.82 -4.82
CA SER A 71 1.07 -15.94 -4.84
C SER A 71 1.78 -14.80 -5.57
N GLN A 72 1.10 -14.07 -6.46
CA GLN A 72 1.73 -13.04 -7.31
C GLN A 72 2.31 -11.86 -6.53
N PRO A 73 1.63 -11.30 -5.50
CA PRO A 73 2.24 -10.27 -4.66
C PRO A 73 3.57 -10.74 -4.06
N TRP A 74 3.62 -11.97 -3.54
CA TRP A 74 4.84 -12.53 -2.96
C TRP A 74 5.95 -12.76 -3.98
N GLN A 75 5.62 -13.23 -5.18
CA GLN A 75 6.58 -13.32 -6.29
C GLN A 75 7.17 -11.94 -6.63
N ALA A 76 6.33 -10.89 -6.67
CA ALA A 76 6.77 -9.53 -6.96
C ALA A 76 7.67 -8.98 -5.85
N LEU A 77 7.26 -9.12 -4.59
CA LEU A 77 8.02 -8.68 -3.42
C LEU A 77 9.39 -9.35 -3.35
N HIS A 78 9.44 -10.68 -3.49
CA HIS A 78 10.69 -11.44 -3.45
C HIS A 78 11.58 -11.20 -4.68
N SER A 79 11.00 -10.99 -5.87
CA SER A 79 11.79 -10.63 -7.05
C SER A 79 12.39 -9.21 -6.93
N ALA A 80 11.64 -8.26 -6.35
CA ALA A 80 12.11 -6.90 -6.15
C ALA A 80 13.25 -6.84 -5.12
N VAL A 81 13.08 -7.45 -3.94
CA VAL A 81 14.09 -7.39 -2.87
C VAL A 81 15.42 -8.04 -3.28
N ALA A 82 15.37 -9.04 -4.16
CA ALA A 82 16.54 -9.77 -4.64
C ALA A 82 17.35 -9.03 -5.71
N LEU A 83 16.79 -8.01 -6.37
CA LEU A 83 17.46 -7.33 -7.49
C LEU A 83 18.70 -6.53 -7.06
N ASP A 84 18.60 -5.80 -5.96
CA ASP A 84 19.67 -4.93 -5.44
C ASP A 84 19.69 -5.00 -3.91
N PRO A 85 20.82 -5.36 -3.28
CA PRO A 85 20.92 -5.46 -1.82
C PRO A 85 20.80 -4.10 -1.10
N THR A 86 20.88 -2.98 -1.80
CA THR A 86 20.88 -1.62 -1.22
C THR A 86 19.56 -0.85 -1.34
N ILE A 87 18.61 -1.36 -2.13
CA ILE A 87 17.33 -0.71 -2.41
C ILE A 87 16.18 -1.45 -1.71
N GLY A 88 15.17 -0.70 -1.29
CA GLY A 88 13.91 -1.21 -0.75
C GLY A 88 14.02 -1.71 0.68
N LYS A 89 14.26 -0.80 1.64
CA LYS A 89 14.14 -1.12 3.07
C LYS A 89 12.71 -1.53 3.43
N MET A 90 11.73 -0.93 2.76
CA MET A 90 10.31 -1.30 2.82
C MET A 90 9.81 -1.51 1.39
N ILE A 91 9.19 -2.65 1.13
CA ILE A 91 8.58 -2.96 -0.18
C ILE A 91 7.13 -3.37 0.04
N VAL A 92 6.21 -2.69 -0.63
CA VAL A 92 4.76 -2.87 -0.43
C VAL A 92 4.11 -3.25 -1.75
N ALA A 93 3.36 -4.35 -1.77
CA ALA A 93 2.49 -4.72 -2.89
C ALA A 93 1.08 -4.18 -2.64
N VAL A 94 0.51 -3.48 -3.61
CA VAL A 94 -0.85 -2.91 -3.56
C VAL A 94 -1.66 -3.30 -4.79
N ASP A 95 -2.97 -3.34 -4.66
CA ASP A 95 -3.89 -3.62 -5.78
C ASP A 95 -3.94 -2.45 -6.79
N GLU A 96 -4.55 -2.68 -7.95
CA GLU A 96 -4.66 -1.72 -9.05
C GLU A 96 -5.46 -0.44 -8.74
N ASP A 97 -6.23 -0.42 -7.66
CA ASP A 97 -7.03 0.72 -7.21
C ASP A 97 -6.25 1.71 -6.36
N ILE A 98 -5.06 1.33 -5.89
CA ILE A 98 -4.18 2.17 -5.07
C ILE A 98 -3.15 2.85 -5.95
N ASP A 99 -3.10 4.19 -5.95
CA ASP A 99 -2.04 4.93 -6.62
C ASP A 99 -0.70 4.70 -5.88
N PRO A 100 0.30 4.06 -6.51
CA PRO A 100 1.55 3.75 -5.84
C PRO A 100 2.40 4.99 -5.51
N ASN A 101 2.11 6.16 -6.09
CA ASN A 101 2.77 7.43 -5.75
C ASN A 101 2.06 8.20 -4.62
N ASP A 102 0.84 7.83 -4.23
CA ASP A 102 0.11 8.47 -3.12
C ASP A 102 0.41 7.76 -1.79
N ALA A 103 1.22 8.38 -0.95
CA ALA A 103 1.58 7.84 0.36
C ALA A 103 0.37 7.62 1.27
N ASP A 104 -0.67 8.45 1.19
CA ASP A 104 -1.87 8.28 2.02
C ASP A 104 -2.66 7.04 1.56
N ALA A 105 -2.79 6.83 0.26
CA ALA A 105 -3.46 5.67 -0.31
C ALA A 105 -2.71 4.36 0.02
N VAL A 106 -1.38 4.38 -0.03
CA VAL A 106 -0.53 3.24 0.34
C VAL A 106 -0.63 2.93 1.83
N ASN A 107 -0.59 3.96 2.69
CA ASN A 107 -0.77 3.78 4.13
C ASN A 107 -2.16 3.21 4.46
N TRP A 108 -3.20 3.68 3.78
CA TRP A 108 -4.55 3.12 3.90
C TRP A 108 -4.61 1.64 3.48
N ALA A 109 -3.96 1.28 2.36
CA ALA A 109 -3.88 -0.11 1.92
C ALA A 109 -3.18 -0.99 2.98
N ILE A 110 -2.05 -0.55 3.53
CA ILE A 110 -1.34 -1.29 4.59
C ILE A 110 -2.26 -1.47 5.82
N ALA A 111 -2.90 -0.39 6.27
CA ALA A 111 -3.72 -0.40 7.49
C ALA A 111 -4.95 -1.31 7.40
N PHE A 112 -5.59 -1.40 6.23
CA PHE A 112 -6.87 -2.10 6.06
C PHE A 112 -6.80 -3.40 5.24
N ARG A 113 -5.66 -3.72 4.62
CA ARG A 113 -5.50 -4.93 3.78
C ARG A 113 -4.39 -5.87 4.25
N ALA A 114 -3.55 -5.46 5.20
CA ALA A 114 -2.48 -6.30 5.72
C ALA A 114 -2.71 -6.67 7.19
N ARG A 115 -2.53 -7.94 7.51
CA ARG A 115 -2.38 -8.47 8.87
C ARG A 115 -0.89 -8.68 9.12
N PRO A 116 -0.23 -7.89 9.98
CA PRO A 116 1.23 -7.89 10.07
C PRO A 116 1.88 -9.26 10.25
N HIS A 117 1.26 -10.15 11.03
CA HIS A 117 1.78 -11.50 11.30
C HIS A 117 1.64 -12.50 10.13
N LEU A 118 0.78 -12.23 9.14
CA LEU A 118 0.54 -13.12 7.99
C LEU A 118 1.00 -12.50 6.67
N ASP A 119 0.92 -11.18 6.58
CA ASP A 119 1.06 -10.43 5.34
C ASP A 119 2.37 -9.62 5.33
N THR A 120 3.37 -10.04 6.12
CA THR A 120 4.73 -9.51 6.08
C THR A 120 5.81 -10.58 6.08
N HIS A 121 6.92 -10.30 5.40
CA HIS A 121 8.16 -11.07 5.50
C HIS A 121 9.33 -10.13 5.78
N ILE A 122 10.26 -10.57 6.62
CA ILE A 122 11.53 -9.87 6.85
C ILE A 122 12.63 -10.63 6.12
N VAL A 123 13.40 -9.93 5.29
CA VAL A 123 14.54 -10.45 4.54
C VAL A 123 15.81 -9.83 5.10
N THR A 124 16.75 -10.65 5.55
CA THR A 124 18.09 -10.22 6.00
C THR A 124 19.10 -10.33 4.85
N GLY A 125 20.37 -9.97 5.09
CA GLY A 125 21.40 -9.99 4.05
C GLY A 125 21.43 -8.75 3.17
N LYS A 126 20.77 -7.67 3.61
CA LYS A 126 20.72 -6.40 2.88
C LYS A 126 21.94 -5.54 3.25
N ALA A 127 22.24 -4.58 2.40
CA ALA A 127 23.32 -3.62 2.62
C ALA A 127 22.75 -2.21 2.75
N SER A 128 23.39 -1.39 3.57
CA SER A 128 23.12 0.04 3.68
C SER A 128 24.16 0.84 2.90
N ILE A 129 23.74 1.93 2.28
CA ILE A 129 24.68 2.90 1.69
C ILE A 129 24.74 4.16 2.56
N LEU A 130 23.59 4.64 3.07
CA LEU A 130 23.44 5.91 3.78
C LEU A 130 22.38 5.83 4.90
N ASP A 131 22.18 4.65 5.49
CA ASP A 131 21.22 4.45 6.57
C ASP A 131 21.93 4.47 7.94
N PRO A 132 21.77 5.56 8.74
CA PRO A 132 22.43 5.70 10.04
C PRO A 132 21.91 4.72 11.09
N SER A 133 20.82 3.99 10.83
CA SER A 133 20.36 2.92 11.73
C SER A 133 21.18 1.63 11.60
N SER A 134 22.07 1.52 10.61
CA SER A 134 22.81 0.28 10.31
C SER A 134 23.95 0.03 11.30
N ALA A 135 24.70 1.06 11.65
CA ALA A 135 25.78 1.01 12.63
C ALA A 135 26.05 2.42 13.21
N PRO A 136 26.69 2.53 14.38
CA PRO A 136 27.13 3.81 14.93
C PRO A 136 28.04 4.57 13.96
N PRO A 137 28.04 5.92 13.96
CA PRO A 137 28.90 6.73 13.08
C PRO A 137 30.40 6.44 13.19
N GLU A 138 30.84 5.95 14.35
CA GLU A 138 32.24 5.62 14.66
C GLU A 138 32.66 4.24 14.17
N ALA A 139 31.70 3.40 13.74
CA ALA A 139 31.97 2.06 13.26
C ALA A 139 32.81 2.07 11.97
N HIS A 140 33.51 0.96 11.69
CA HIS A 140 34.26 0.83 10.45
C HIS A 140 33.32 0.92 9.23
N VAL A 141 33.81 1.44 8.10
CA VAL A 141 32.99 1.63 6.88
C VAL A 141 32.35 0.33 6.39
N ASP A 142 33.00 -0.81 6.59
CA ASP A 142 32.44 -2.12 6.23
C ASP A 142 31.26 -2.50 7.12
N GLU A 143 31.33 -2.19 8.41
CA GLU A 143 30.24 -2.43 9.36
C GLU A 143 29.05 -1.48 9.11
N GLN A 144 29.32 -0.22 8.74
CA GLN A 144 28.27 0.72 8.34
C GLN A 144 27.52 0.25 7.08
N ARG A 145 28.23 -0.39 6.15
CA ARG A 145 27.67 -0.89 4.89
C ARG A 145 26.95 -2.23 5.06
N PHE A 146 27.52 -3.12 5.87
CA PHE A 146 27.01 -4.44 6.13
C PHE A 146 27.32 -4.84 7.60
N PRO A 147 26.44 -4.47 8.55
CA PRO A 147 26.68 -4.76 9.95
C PRO A 147 26.63 -6.28 10.21
N PRO A 148 27.58 -6.85 10.96
CA PRO A 148 27.56 -8.27 11.27
C PRO A 148 26.36 -8.63 12.17
N PRO A 149 25.85 -9.88 12.12
CA PRO A 149 26.35 -10.98 11.28
C PRO A 149 25.69 -11.08 9.89
N VAL A 150 24.57 -10.39 9.67
CA VAL A 150 23.69 -10.64 8.49
C VAL A 150 23.33 -9.36 7.72
N GLY A 151 24.03 -8.27 7.93
CA GLY A 151 23.75 -6.99 7.30
C GLY A 151 22.48 -6.35 7.84
N THR A 152 21.88 -5.49 7.01
CA THR A 152 20.58 -4.88 7.29
C THR A 152 19.43 -5.78 6.82
N SER A 153 18.20 -5.31 7.01
CA SER A 153 17.00 -6.02 6.61
C SER A 153 16.05 -5.16 5.77
N SER A 154 15.21 -5.86 5.02
CA SER A 154 14.04 -5.31 4.35
C SER A 154 12.78 -5.95 4.90
N ILE A 155 11.72 -5.16 4.99
CA ILE A 155 10.38 -5.68 5.26
C ILE A 155 9.54 -5.63 3.98
N LEU A 156 8.87 -6.74 3.70
CA LEU A 156 7.97 -6.93 2.57
C LEU A 156 6.54 -6.93 3.11
N PHE A 157 5.64 -6.15 2.50
CA PHE A 157 4.24 -6.07 2.87
C PHE A 157 3.35 -6.49 1.70
N ASP A 158 2.49 -7.48 1.92
CA ASP A 158 1.37 -7.75 1.02
C ASP A 158 0.13 -6.95 1.48
N ALA A 159 -0.01 -5.73 0.98
CA ALA A 159 -1.15 -4.86 1.22
C ALA A 159 -2.26 -5.02 0.14
N THR A 160 -2.34 -6.19 -0.51
CA THR A 160 -3.45 -6.50 -1.43
C THR A 160 -4.67 -7.05 -0.71
N ARG A 161 -5.87 -6.86 -1.26
CA ARG A 161 -7.13 -7.39 -0.72
C ARG A 161 -7.13 -8.91 -0.70
N LYS A 162 -7.44 -9.56 0.43
CA LYS A 162 -7.38 -11.02 0.53
C LYS A 162 -8.60 -11.73 -0.08
N TRP A 163 -9.71 -11.01 -0.21
CA TRP A 163 -10.99 -11.41 -0.81
C TRP A 163 -11.74 -10.15 -1.25
N ASP A 164 -13.00 -10.30 -1.67
CA ASP A 164 -13.85 -9.17 -2.04
C ASP A 164 -14.18 -8.29 -0.82
N TYR A 165 -13.96 -6.98 -0.96
CA TYR A 165 -14.15 -6.02 0.11
C TYR A 165 -15.42 -5.18 -0.13
N PRO A 166 -16.01 -4.57 0.92
CA PRO A 166 -17.07 -3.60 0.74
C PRO A 166 -16.58 -2.41 -0.11
N PRO A 167 -17.48 -1.69 -0.80
CA PRO A 167 -17.11 -0.49 -1.55
C PRO A 167 -16.45 0.54 -0.64
N THR A 168 -15.64 1.41 -1.23
CA THR A 168 -15.04 2.52 -0.49
C THR A 168 -16.12 3.47 0.03
N SER A 169 -15.91 3.99 1.25
CA SER A 169 -16.83 4.92 1.94
C SER A 169 -16.79 6.33 1.35
N LEU A 170 -16.86 6.44 0.02
CA LEU A 170 -16.93 7.68 -0.73
C LEU A 170 -18.24 7.71 -1.54
N PRO A 171 -18.81 8.90 -1.81
CA PRO A 171 -20.01 9.00 -2.62
C PRO A 171 -19.79 8.46 -4.04
N ARG A 172 -20.83 7.88 -4.63
CA ARG A 172 -20.81 7.43 -6.04
C ARG A 172 -20.44 8.60 -6.96
N LYS A 173 -19.80 8.25 -8.08
CA LYS A 173 -19.31 9.21 -9.07
C LYS A 173 -20.36 10.25 -9.49
N GLU A 174 -21.61 9.84 -9.69
CA GLU A 174 -22.69 10.75 -10.08
C GLU A 174 -22.95 11.90 -9.10
N PHE A 175 -22.72 11.70 -7.79
CA PHE A 175 -22.87 12.74 -6.79
C PHE A 175 -21.65 13.65 -6.77
N MET A 176 -20.47 13.06 -6.91
CA MET A 176 -19.21 13.80 -6.96
C MET A 176 -19.12 14.67 -8.22
N ASP A 177 -19.51 14.16 -9.38
CA ASP A 177 -19.60 14.91 -10.65
C ASP A 177 -20.56 16.11 -10.51
N LYS A 178 -21.74 15.90 -9.89
CA LYS A 178 -22.69 16.99 -9.60
C LYS A 178 -22.13 18.03 -8.63
N ALA A 179 -21.41 17.60 -7.60
CA ALA A 179 -20.77 18.50 -6.65
C ALA A 179 -19.68 19.35 -7.32
N LEU A 180 -18.87 18.75 -8.19
CA LEU A 180 -17.84 19.44 -8.95
C LEU A 180 -18.44 20.48 -9.90
N ALA A 181 -19.47 20.10 -10.66
CA ALA A 181 -20.17 21.02 -11.56
C ALA A 181 -20.77 22.22 -10.82
N ARG A 182 -21.31 22.01 -9.61
CA ARG A 182 -21.78 23.12 -8.75
C ARG A 182 -20.63 23.99 -8.28
N TRP A 183 -19.53 23.39 -7.82
CA TRP A 183 -18.35 24.11 -7.35
C TRP A 183 -17.82 25.08 -8.42
N GLU A 184 -17.74 24.60 -9.67
CA GLU A 184 -17.33 25.39 -10.82
C GLU A 184 -18.34 26.50 -11.17
N ALA A 185 -19.65 26.20 -11.13
CA ALA A 185 -20.70 27.17 -11.41
C ALA A 185 -20.71 28.34 -10.40
N GLU A 186 -20.35 28.08 -9.15
CA GLU A 186 -20.22 29.08 -8.08
C GLU A 186 -18.91 29.90 -8.17
N GLY A 187 -18.04 29.61 -9.15
CA GLY A 187 -16.77 30.33 -9.34
C GLY A 187 -15.78 30.13 -8.20
N LEU A 188 -15.86 29.01 -7.49
CA LEU A 188 -14.98 28.71 -6.37
C LEU A 188 -13.56 28.35 -6.84
N PRO A 189 -12.55 28.43 -5.95
CA PRO A 189 -11.16 28.14 -6.32
C PRO A 189 -10.97 26.75 -6.93
N ALA A 190 -10.03 26.62 -7.87
CA ALA A 190 -9.71 25.36 -8.52
C ALA A 190 -9.34 24.28 -7.49
N LEU A 191 -9.97 23.11 -7.59
CA LEU A 191 -9.73 21.98 -6.71
C LEU A 191 -8.51 21.17 -7.17
N SER A 192 -7.72 20.70 -6.21
CA SER A 192 -6.72 19.66 -6.43
C SER A 192 -7.30 18.32 -5.95
N LEU A 193 -7.88 17.55 -6.88
CA LEU A 193 -8.54 16.28 -6.56
C LEU A 193 -7.50 15.17 -6.35
N LYS A 194 -7.57 14.48 -5.20
CA LYS A 194 -6.81 13.25 -4.95
C LYS A 194 -7.56 12.04 -5.52
N LYS A 195 -6.84 11.09 -6.12
CA LYS A 195 -7.43 9.83 -6.59
C LYS A 195 -7.39 8.79 -5.48
N PRO A 196 -8.44 7.98 -5.29
CA PRO A 196 -9.76 8.09 -5.92
C PRO A 196 -10.60 9.21 -5.29
N TRP A 197 -11.25 10.02 -6.13
CA TRP A 197 -12.09 11.14 -5.66
C TRP A 197 -13.59 10.77 -5.56
N TYR A 198 -13.95 9.53 -5.86
CA TYR A 198 -15.30 8.97 -5.73
C TYR A 198 -15.24 7.51 -5.28
N GLY A 199 -16.36 7.00 -4.79
CA GLY A 199 -16.50 5.63 -4.31
C GLY A 199 -16.61 4.62 -5.44
N TYR A 200 -15.98 3.46 -5.23
CA TYR A 200 -15.93 2.36 -6.18
C TYR A 200 -16.10 1.03 -5.45
N GLU A 201 -16.60 0.04 -6.17
CA GLU A 201 -16.84 -1.30 -5.63
C GLU A 201 -15.54 -2.10 -5.53
N LEU A 202 -15.43 -2.88 -4.45
CA LEU A 202 -14.28 -3.76 -4.19
C LEU A 202 -14.67 -5.25 -4.20
N GLY A 203 -15.85 -5.58 -4.73
CA GLY A 203 -16.36 -6.94 -4.94
C GLY A 203 -17.55 -7.28 -4.04
N TYR A 204 -17.49 -6.97 -2.74
CA TYR A 204 -18.51 -7.38 -1.77
C TYR A 204 -19.57 -6.30 -1.60
N TRP A 205 -20.65 -6.38 -2.37
CA TRP A 205 -21.79 -5.47 -2.23
C TRP A 205 -23.09 -6.20 -2.62
N ASP A 206 -23.74 -6.81 -1.62
CA ASP A 206 -24.93 -7.62 -1.85
C ASP A 206 -26.16 -6.78 -2.27
N ASP A 207 -27.18 -7.46 -2.81
CA ASP A 207 -28.38 -6.82 -3.34
C ASP A 207 -29.18 -6.09 -2.25
N ASP A 208 -29.12 -6.57 -1.01
CA ASP A 208 -29.79 -5.94 0.13
C ASP A 208 -29.11 -4.60 0.47
N ALA A 209 -27.78 -4.56 0.52
CA ALA A 209 -26.98 -3.36 0.72
C ALA A 209 -27.17 -2.36 -0.42
N ARG A 210 -27.26 -2.84 -1.67
CA ARG A 210 -27.61 -2.01 -2.84
C ARG A 210 -28.99 -1.38 -2.69
N ARG A 211 -30.01 -2.18 -2.36
CA ARG A 211 -31.38 -1.71 -2.14
C ARG A 211 -31.44 -0.67 -1.04
N ASP A 212 -30.78 -0.93 0.09
CA ASP A 212 -30.77 -0.02 1.24
C ASP A 212 -30.03 1.29 0.92
N ALA A 213 -28.92 1.23 0.17
CA ALA A 213 -28.22 2.42 -0.30
C ALA A 213 -29.05 3.26 -1.28
N GLU A 214 -29.82 2.62 -2.16
CA GLU A 214 -30.76 3.32 -3.05
C GLU A 214 -31.93 3.96 -2.28
N ALA A 215 -32.49 3.24 -1.29
CA ALA A 215 -33.53 3.77 -0.43
C ALA A 215 -33.02 5.01 0.33
N ALA A 216 -31.80 4.95 0.87
CA ALA A 216 -31.18 6.07 1.57
C ALA A 216 -31.04 7.32 0.68
N VAL A 217 -30.61 7.15 -0.58
CA VAL A 217 -30.53 8.26 -1.56
C VAL A 217 -31.90 8.90 -1.82
N LYS A 218 -32.98 8.11 -1.78
CA LYS A 218 -34.36 8.56 -1.98
C LYS A 218 -35.03 9.07 -0.68
N GLY A 219 -34.33 9.08 0.45
CA GLY A 219 -34.87 9.45 1.76
C GLY A 219 -35.65 8.33 2.48
N GLY A 220 -35.68 7.12 1.93
CA GLY A 220 -36.39 5.94 2.46
C GLY A 220 -35.65 5.16 3.54
N TYR A 221 -34.69 5.75 4.25
CA TYR A 221 -33.85 5.05 5.24
C TYR A 221 -34.66 4.48 6.42
N LEU A 222 -35.85 5.01 6.70
CA LEU A 222 -36.75 4.49 7.74
C LEU A 222 -37.33 3.12 7.37
N GLU A 223 -37.54 2.84 6.08
CA GLU A 223 -38.03 1.54 5.61
C GLU A 223 -36.99 0.44 5.84
N THR A 224 -35.73 0.75 5.53
CA THR A 224 -34.58 -0.10 5.88
C THR A 224 -34.53 -0.36 7.39
N GLY A 225 -34.70 0.68 8.21
CA GLY A 225 -34.74 0.55 9.66
C GLY A 225 -35.84 -0.40 10.16
N ALA A 226 -37.06 -0.27 9.62
CA ALA A 226 -38.18 -1.14 9.96
C ALA A 226 -37.93 -2.60 9.57
N ARG A 227 -37.33 -2.85 8.40
CA ARG A 227 -36.92 -4.20 7.96
C ARG A 227 -35.87 -4.81 8.88
N LEU A 228 -34.79 -4.06 9.18
CA LEU A 228 -33.71 -4.54 10.06
C LEU A 228 -34.19 -4.81 11.48
N GLN A 229 -35.21 -4.10 11.96
CA GLN A 229 -35.80 -4.36 13.28
C GLN A 229 -36.42 -5.77 13.37
N GLN A 230 -36.98 -6.30 12.27
CA GLN A 230 -37.54 -7.65 12.21
C GLN A 230 -36.47 -8.75 12.26
N LEU A 231 -35.22 -8.43 11.93
CA LEU A 231 -34.08 -9.35 11.94
C LEU A 231 -33.34 -9.38 13.28
N ARG A 232 -33.80 -8.63 14.30
CA ARG A 232 -33.14 -8.56 15.60
C ARG A 232 -33.34 -9.87 16.37
N GLU A 233 -32.24 -10.55 16.68
CA GLU A 233 -32.22 -11.66 17.63
C GLU A 233 -32.02 -11.12 19.06
N PRO A 234 -32.69 -11.70 20.07
CA PRO A 234 -32.41 -11.37 21.46
C PRO A 234 -30.99 -11.80 21.83
N VAL A 235 -30.20 -10.86 22.35
CA VAL A 235 -28.85 -11.15 22.86
C VAL A 235 -28.98 -11.72 24.28
N PRO A 236 -28.38 -12.89 24.59
CA PRO A 236 -28.35 -13.43 25.95
C PRO A 236 -27.74 -12.42 26.92
N ALA A 237 -28.20 -12.42 28.18
CA ALA A 237 -27.71 -11.50 29.21
C ALA A 237 -26.19 -11.63 29.46
N SER A 238 -25.60 -12.78 29.13
CA SER A 238 -24.16 -13.04 29.21
C SER A 238 -23.34 -12.34 28.12
N GLY A 239 -23.96 -11.87 27.03
CA GLY A 239 -23.28 -11.28 25.88
C GLY A 239 -22.61 -12.29 24.94
N PHE A 240 -22.66 -13.59 25.26
CA PHE A 240 -22.16 -14.69 24.43
C PHE A 240 -23.33 -15.63 24.11
N LYS A 241 -23.37 -16.21 22.90
CA LYS A 241 -24.29 -17.32 22.63
C LYS A 241 -23.85 -18.48 23.53
N ASP A 242 -24.76 -18.99 24.37
CA ASP A 242 -24.53 -20.22 25.10
C ASP A 242 -24.33 -21.33 24.06
N THR A 243 -23.08 -21.66 23.77
CA THR A 243 -22.77 -22.87 23.01
C THR A 243 -23.18 -24.03 23.90
N GLU A 244 -24.30 -24.68 23.56
CA GLU A 244 -24.61 -25.99 24.12
C GLU A 244 -23.36 -26.86 24.01
N GLU A 245 -22.87 -27.32 25.17
CA GLU A 245 -21.85 -28.35 25.27
C GLU A 245 -22.40 -29.62 24.60
N THR A 246 -22.27 -29.72 23.28
CA THR A 246 -22.15 -31.02 22.64
C THR A 246 -20.77 -31.52 23.01
N GLY A 247 -20.72 -32.29 24.10
CA GLY A 247 -19.55 -33.03 24.49
C GLY A 247 -19.11 -33.93 23.35
N ASP A 248 -18.05 -33.53 22.66
CA ASP A 248 -17.10 -34.47 22.10
C ASP A 248 -15.71 -33.82 22.12
N GLU A 249 -14.76 -34.60 22.60
CA GLU A 249 -13.40 -34.21 22.91
C GLU A 249 -12.66 -33.71 21.66
N THR A 250 -11.81 -32.69 21.79
CA THR A 250 -10.39 -32.84 21.40
C THR A 250 -9.49 -31.68 21.84
N ARG A 251 -8.60 -32.04 22.77
CA ARG A 251 -7.22 -31.58 22.98
C ARG A 251 -6.95 -30.18 23.51
N LYS A 252 -6.81 -30.15 24.85
CA LYS A 252 -5.63 -29.54 25.50
C LYS A 252 -4.35 -29.93 24.76
N GLY A 253 -3.59 -28.93 24.33
CA GLY A 253 -2.12 -28.95 24.28
C GLY A 253 -1.69 -27.57 24.78
N GLU A 254 -1.28 -27.44 26.05
CA GLU A 254 0.13 -27.58 26.46
C GLU A 254 1.06 -26.90 25.46
N LEU A 255 1.37 -25.63 25.73
CA LEU A 255 2.51 -24.92 25.18
C LEU A 255 3.62 -24.96 26.22
N ASP A 256 4.37 -26.05 26.20
CA ASP A 256 5.79 -26.07 26.60
C ASP A 256 6.59 -26.38 25.33
N GLY A 257 7.45 -25.43 24.92
CA GLY A 257 8.30 -25.51 23.73
C GLY A 257 8.61 -24.15 23.12
#